data_AF-A0A382SCC8-F1
#
_entry.id   AF-A0A382SCC8-F1
#
_cell.length_a   1.000
_cell.length_b   1.000
_cell.length_c   1.000
_cell.angle_alpha   90.00
_cell.angle_beta   90.00
_cell.angle_gamma   90.00
#
_symmetry.space_group_name_H-M   'P 1'
#
loop_
_entity.id
_entity.type
_entity.pdbx_description
1 polymer ?
#
loop_
_entity_poly.entity_id
_entity_poly.type
_entity_poly.pdbx_seq_one_letter_code
_entity_poly.pdbx_strand_id
1 'polypeptide(L)'
;DVVRFSGEFELMFDLVLNHCSAKSPWFKEYVSGIEPGRNYVMEVDEKADLSAVVRPRSTPLLTTFQTRGGERNVWTTFGADQVDLDWTSPDLLFEFLDVIMFYVSMGCRILRLDAVAFLWKKIGTSCLHLPETHEVVKLIRNLLEVVAPDVLILTETNVPHEENVSYFGKGDEAHAVYQFTLPPLLLHGLLRGTAKHLSSWAAQLSSPPRGCHFLNFTASHDGIGVRPLEGILPKQEIWDLAEEVEKKGGFVSMRKLEDGSESPYELNSTFYSALSDPKDEALGEARFLCSQSVALAMRGIPAVYFHSLCAT
;
A
#
# COMPACT_ATOMS: atom_id res chain seq x y z
N ASP A 1 17.16 -19.49 -9.11
CA ASP A 1 17.64 -18.09 -9.11
C ASP A 1 17.33 -17.33 -7.84
N VAL A 2 16.08 -17.23 -7.37
CA VAL A 2 15.74 -16.52 -6.12
C VAL A 2 16.51 -17.03 -4.91
N VAL A 3 16.56 -18.35 -4.70
CA VAL A 3 17.35 -18.99 -3.62
C VAL A 3 18.85 -18.67 -3.70
N ARG A 4 19.38 -18.36 -4.90
CA ARG A 4 20.77 -17.95 -5.02
C ARG A 4 20.98 -16.55 -4.46
N PHE A 5 20.04 -15.63 -4.67
CA PHE A 5 20.12 -14.28 -4.12
C PHE A 5 20.02 -14.26 -2.58
N SER A 6 19.27 -15.18 -1.97
CA SER A 6 19.17 -15.26 -0.51
C SER A 6 20.46 -15.70 0.19
N GLY A 7 21.46 -16.19 -0.56
CA GLY A 7 22.81 -16.46 -0.03
C GLY A 7 23.64 -15.19 0.20
N GLU A 8 23.28 -14.07 -0.42
CA GLU A 8 24.01 -12.79 -0.34
C GLU A 8 23.18 -11.65 0.24
N PHE A 9 21.85 -11.68 0.06
CA PHE A 9 20.94 -10.59 0.43
C PHE A 9 19.79 -11.07 1.31
N GLU A 10 19.33 -10.21 2.22
CA GLU A 10 18.02 -10.39 2.85
C GLU A 10 16.92 -10.03 1.86
N LEU A 11 16.02 -10.97 1.60
CA LEU A 11 15.01 -10.83 0.57
C LEU A 11 13.67 -10.37 1.15
N MET A 12 13.10 -9.33 0.54
CA MET A 12 11.71 -8.93 0.74
C MET A 12 10.85 -9.52 -0.38
N PHE A 13 9.71 -10.10 -0.01
CA PHE A 13 8.73 -10.64 -0.96
C PHE A 13 7.39 -9.95 -0.77
N ASP A 14 6.76 -9.58 -1.88
CA ASP A 14 5.37 -9.15 -1.91
C ASP A 14 4.42 -10.34 -1.78
N LEU A 15 3.63 -10.33 -0.72
CA LEU A 15 2.43 -11.15 -0.62
C LEU A 15 1.25 -10.32 -1.12
N VAL A 16 0.92 -10.49 -2.40
CA VAL A 16 -0.27 -9.86 -3.01
C VAL A 16 -1.51 -10.63 -2.57
N LEU A 17 -1.97 -10.32 -1.36
CA LEU A 17 -2.99 -11.10 -0.66
C LEU A 17 -4.43 -10.62 -0.88
N ASN A 18 -4.61 -9.35 -1.25
CA ASN A 18 -5.96 -8.80 -1.46
C ASN A 18 -6.63 -9.30 -2.75
N HIS A 19 -5.85 -9.51 -3.81
CA HIS A 19 -6.36 -9.73 -5.15
C HIS A 19 -5.43 -10.66 -5.94
N CYS A 20 -5.97 -11.28 -6.99
CA CYS A 20 -5.17 -12.01 -7.97
C CYS A 20 -5.42 -11.47 -9.38
N SER A 21 -4.63 -11.92 -10.35
CA SER A 21 -4.87 -11.55 -11.74
C SER A 21 -6.15 -12.21 -12.27
N ALA A 22 -6.93 -11.49 -13.09
CA ALA A 22 -8.01 -12.04 -13.90
C ALA A 22 -7.53 -13.08 -14.95
N LYS A 23 -6.22 -13.32 -15.05
CA LYS A 23 -5.61 -14.37 -15.88
C LYS A 23 -5.02 -15.52 -15.06
N SER A 24 -5.13 -15.47 -13.73
CA SER A 24 -4.57 -16.46 -12.80
C SER A 24 -5.27 -17.82 -12.92
N PRO A 25 -4.62 -18.92 -12.51
CA PRO A 25 -5.26 -20.22 -12.38
C PRO A 25 -6.51 -20.18 -11.48
N TRP A 26 -6.42 -19.53 -10.32
CA TRP A 26 -7.54 -19.36 -9.38
C TRP A 26 -8.76 -18.69 -10.04
N PHE A 27 -8.56 -17.62 -10.82
CA PHE A 27 -9.66 -16.97 -11.51
C PHE A 27 -10.25 -17.83 -12.65
N LYS A 28 -9.42 -18.63 -13.33
CA LYS A 28 -9.89 -19.58 -14.36
C LYS A 28 -10.74 -20.70 -13.74
N GLU A 29 -10.35 -21.20 -12.58
CA GLU A 29 -11.12 -22.18 -11.81
C GLU A 29 -12.45 -21.59 -11.37
N TYR A 30 -12.44 -20.34 -10.89
CA TYR A 30 -13.65 -19.58 -10.58
C TYR A 30 -14.61 -19.47 -11.78
N VAL A 31 -14.13 -18.96 -12.92
CA VAL A 31 -14.92 -18.87 -14.16
C VAL A 31 -15.46 -20.24 -14.59
N SER A 32 -14.71 -21.31 -14.35
CA SER A 32 -15.09 -22.69 -14.72
C SER A 32 -15.98 -23.38 -13.68
N GLY A 33 -16.17 -22.79 -12.50
CA GLY A 33 -16.89 -23.36 -11.37
C GLY A 33 -16.21 -24.59 -10.74
N ILE A 34 -14.87 -24.60 -10.70
CA ILE A 34 -14.05 -25.70 -10.17
C ILE A 34 -13.61 -25.39 -8.74
N GLU A 35 -13.77 -26.36 -7.82
CA GLU A 35 -13.28 -26.26 -6.44
C GLU A 35 -11.78 -26.59 -6.35
N PRO A 36 -11.02 -25.97 -5.43
CA PRO A 36 -11.48 -24.97 -4.46
C PRO A 36 -11.59 -23.54 -5.03
N GLY A 37 -11.01 -23.28 -6.21
CA GLY A 37 -10.87 -21.94 -6.79
C GLY A 37 -12.17 -21.15 -6.99
N ARG A 38 -13.33 -21.82 -7.14
CA ARG A 38 -14.63 -21.16 -7.24
C ARG A 38 -15.02 -20.35 -6.00
N ASN A 39 -14.45 -20.65 -4.83
CA ASN A 39 -14.73 -19.95 -3.59
C ASN A 39 -13.70 -18.84 -3.30
N TYR A 40 -12.76 -18.55 -4.20
CA TYR A 40 -11.66 -17.62 -3.93
C TYR A 40 -11.95 -16.19 -4.34
N VAL A 41 -13.00 -15.93 -5.12
CA VAL A 41 -13.24 -14.62 -5.74
C VAL A 41 -14.43 -13.96 -5.07
N MET A 42 -14.28 -12.68 -4.72
CA MET A 42 -15.35 -11.90 -4.10
C MET A 42 -16.39 -11.51 -5.15
N GLU A 43 -17.56 -12.14 -5.09
CA GLU A 43 -18.75 -11.77 -5.86
C GLU A 43 -19.68 -10.88 -5.03
N VAL A 44 -20.41 -9.97 -5.68
CA VAL A 44 -21.45 -9.16 -5.04
C VAL A 44 -22.69 -9.05 -5.91
N ASP A 45 -23.86 -9.08 -5.27
CA ASP A 45 -25.14 -8.80 -5.94
C ASP A 45 -25.14 -7.36 -6.50
N GLU A 46 -25.57 -7.18 -7.74
CA GLU A 46 -25.63 -5.87 -8.40
C GLU A 46 -26.45 -4.83 -7.61
N LYS A 47 -27.40 -5.29 -6.79
CA LYS A 47 -28.28 -4.44 -5.96
C LYS A 47 -27.69 -4.09 -4.60
N ALA A 48 -26.50 -4.59 -4.25
CA ALA A 48 -25.86 -4.29 -2.99
C ALA A 48 -25.55 -2.79 -2.88
N ASP A 49 -25.82 -2.20 -1.71
CA ASP A 49 -25.42 -0.84 -1.43
C ASP A 49 -23.93 -0.78 -1.09
N LEU A 50 -23.13 -0.28 -2.05
CA LEU A 50 -21.69 -0.11 -1.95
C LEU A 50 -21.28 1.36 -1.79
N SER A 51 -22.20 2.21 -1.32
CA SER A 51 -21.95 3.65 -1.12
C SER A 51 -20.92 3.93 -0.02
N ALA A 52 -20.89 3.10 1.02
CA ALA A 52 -19.96 3.25 2.15
C ALA A 52 -18.52 2.78 1.84
N VAL A 53 -18.29 2.07 0.73
CA VAL A 53 -16.99 1.46 0.42
C VAL A 53 -15.97 2.53 0.04
N VAL A 54 -14.80 2.51 0.67
CA VAL A 54 -13.68 3.38 0.30
C VAL A 54 -13.08 2.94 -1.03
N ARG A 55 -12.92 3.87 -1.98
CA ARG A 55 -12.43 3.57 -3.34
C ARG A 55 -11.08 4.26 -3.60
N PRO A 56 -10.00 3.50 -3.84
CA PRO A 56 -8.70 4.08 -4.15
C PRO A 56 -8.62 4.60 -5.60
N ARG A 57 -9.52 4.16 -6.47
CA ARG A 57 -9.58 4.55 -7.90
C ARG A 57 -10.96 5.09 -8.26
N SER A 58 -11.02 5.92 -9.31
CA SER A 58 -12.27 6.44 -9.89
C SER A 58 -12.99 5.44 -10.80
N THR A 59 -12.34 4.32 -11.15
CA THR A 59 -12.92 3.23 -11.93
C THR A 59 -14.06 2.53 -11.17
N PRO A 60 -14.98 1.85 -11.90
CA PRO A 60 -16.01 1.04 -11.26
C PRO A 60 -15.42 0.00 -10.30
N LEU A 61 -16.06 -0.17 -9.14
CA LEU A 61 -15.69 -1.15 -8.12
C LEU A 61 -16.00 -2.59 -8.54
N LEU A 62 -17.01 -2.77 -9.39
CA LEU A 62 -17.47 -4.07 -9.86
C LEU A 62 -17.16 -4.21 -11.35
N THR A 63 -16.69 -5.40 -11.72
CA THR A 63 -16.51 -5.81 -13.13
C THR A 63 -17.34 -7.05 -13.40
N THR A 64 -18.13 -7.03 -14.48
CA THR A 64 -18.95 -8.18 -14.88
C THR A 64 -18.11 -9.18 -15.70
N PHE A 65 -18.16 -10.45 -15.31
CA PHE A 65 -17.51 -11.55 -16.01
C PHE A 65 -18.51 -12.63 -16.40
N GLN A 66 -18.24 -13.31 -17.52
CA GLN A 66 -18.95 -14.52 -17.91
C GLN A 66 -18.34 -15.72 -17.19
N THR A 67 -19.15 -16.44 -16.44
CA THR A 67 -18.77 -17.71 -15.79
C THR A 67 -19.59 -18.87 -16.34
N ARG A 68 -19.21 -20.11 -16.01
CA ARG A 68 -20.02 -21.29 -16.30
C ARG A 68 -21.43 -21.19 -15.70
N GLY A 69 -21.60 -20.43 -14.62
CA GLY A 69 -22.88 -20.17 -13.96
C GLY A 69 -23.65 -18.95 -14.50
N GLY A 70 -23.18 -18.33 -15.59
CA GLY A 70 -23.72 -17.09 -16.15
C GLY A 70 -22.92 -15.84 -15.73
N GLU A 71 -23.49 -14.66 -15.98
CA GLU A 71 -22.88 -13.39 -15.61
C GLU A 71 -22.74 -13.25 -14.09
N ARG A 72 -21.57 -12.75 -13.65
CA ARG A 72 -21.26 -12.46 -12.25
C ARG A 72 -20.57 -11.11 -12.12
N ASN A 73 -20.90 -10.36 -11.07
CA ASN A 73 -20.25 -9.11 -10.74
C ASN A 73 -19.16 -9.39 -9.70
N VAL A 74 -17.92 -9.22 -10.11
CA VAL A 74 -16.73 -9.49 -9.30
C VAL A 74 -16.20 -8.18 -8.74
N TRP A 75 -15.79 -8.19 -7.48
CA TRP A 75 -15.15 -7.07 -6.82
C TRP A 75 -13.74 -6.83 -7.39
N THR A 76 -13.49 -5.61 -7.83
CA THR A 76 -12.24 -5.21 -8.50
C THR A 76 -11.80 -3.84 -7.98
N THR A 77 -11.20 -3.80 -6.80
CA THR A 77 -10.86 -2.57 -6.04
C THR A 77 -9.93 -1.66 -6.84
N PHE A 78 -8.98 -2.24 -7.57
CA PHE A 78 -7.90 -1.52 -8.26
C PHE A 78 -8.04 -1.47 -9.77
N GLY A 79 -8.74 -2.45 -10.37
CA GLY A 79 -8.96 -2.52 -11.81
C GLY A 79 -9.52 -3.87 -12.25
N ALA A 80 -10.08 -3.93 -13.45
CA ALA A 80 -10.71 -5.14 -14.00
C ALA A 80 -9.76 -6.35 -14.14
N ASP A 81 -8.45 -6.11 -14.16
CA ASP A 81 -7.42 -7.15 -14.21
C ASP A 81 -6.98 -7.65 -12.82
N GLN A 82 -7.35 -6.95 -11.75
CA GLN A 82 -7.07 -7.27 -10.35
C GLN A 82 -8.38 -7.63 -9.64
N VAL A 83 -8.65 -8.93 -9.57
CA VAL A 83 -9.88 -9.46 -8.96
C VAL A 83 -9.65 -9.71 -7.47
N ASP A 84 -10.47 -9.09 -6.63
CA ASP A 84 -10.35 -9.21 -5.18
C ASP A 84 -10.72 -10.63 -4.72
N LEU A 85 -9.91 -11.13 -3.79
CA LEU A 85 -10.08 -12.44 -3.21
C LEU A 85 -11.06 -12.40 -2.03
N ASP A 86 -11.81 -13.48 -1.86
CA ASP A 86 -12.77 -13.66 -0.77
C ASP A 86 -12.11 -14.34 0.44
N TRP A 87 -11.64 -13.53 1.38
CA TRP A 87 -11.01 -13.98 2.63
C TRP A 87 -11.98 -14.63 3.63
N THR A 88 -13.29 -14.64 3.35
CA THR A 88 -14.23 -15.45 4.14
C THR A 88 -14.11 -16.95 3.84
N SER A 89 -13.44 -17.31 2.73
CA SER A 89 -13.18 -18.69 2.35
C SER A 89 -12.01 -19.29 3.14
N PRO A 90 -12.22 -20.36 3.93
CA PRO A 90 -11.13 -21.02 4.66
C PRO A 90 -10.15 -21.72 3.72
N ASP A 91 -10.59 -22.21 2.56
CA ASP A 91 -9.72 -22.84 1.57
C ASP A 91 -8.69 -21.84 1.02
N LEU A 92 -9.08 -20.57 0.88
CA LEU A 92 -8.16 -19.51 0.45
C LEU A 92 -7.09 -19.24 1.51
N LEU A 93 -7.47 -19.24 2.79
CA LEU A 93 -6.51 -19.08 3.88
C LEU A 93 -5.43 -20.18 3.81
N PHE A 94 -5.81 -21.44 3.60
CA PHE A 94 -4.82 -22.53 3.48
C PHE A 94 -3.88 -22.35 2.30
N GLU A 95 -4.38 -21.91 1.14
CA GLU A 95 -3.51 -21.58 0.00
C GLU A 95 -2.50 -20.48 0.35
N PHE A 96 -2.92 -19.42 1.05
CA PHE A 96 -1.98 -18.38 1.47
C PHE A 96 -0.97 -18.85 2.50
N LEU A 97 -1.35 -19.76 3.41
CA LEU A 97 -0.39 -20.39 4.31
C LEU A 97 0.67 -21.17 3.53
N ASP A 98 0.27 -21.92 2.49
CA ASP A 98 1.20 -22.64 1.62
C ASP A 98 2.11 -21.68 0.82
N VAL A 99 1.57 -20.57 0.30
CA VAL A 99 2.36 -19.52 -0.38
C VAL A 99 3.38 -18.90 0.58
N ILE A 100 2.98 -18.59 1.81
CA ILE A 100 3.89 -18.03 2.82
C ILE A 100 5.01 -19.03 3.14
N MET A 101 4.67 -20.31 3.36
CA MET A 101 5.67 -21.36 3.62
C MET A 101 6.60 -21.57 2.42
N PHE A 102 6.08 -21.44 1.20
CA PHE A 102 6.88 -21.46 -0.01
C PHE A 102 7.86 -20.27 -0.03
N TYR A 103 7.42 -19.05 0.24
CA TYR A 103 8.32 -17.87 0.31
C TYR A 103 9.38 -18.01 1.39
N VAL A 104 9.02 -18.50 2.58
CA VAL A 104 9.97 -18.84 3.65
C VAL A 104 11.01 -19.84 3.15
N SER A 105 10.58 -20.91 2.46
CA SER A 105 11.50 -21.92 1.91
C SER A 105 12.45 -21.35 0.83
N MET A 106 12.08 -20.23 0.21
CA MET A 106 12.91 -19.52 -0.78
C MET A 106 13.87 -18.51 -0.15
N GLY A 107 13.85 -18.33 1.18
CA GLY A 107 14.73 -17.41 1.92
C GLY A 107 14.15 -16.02 2.16
N CYS A 108 12.82 -15.89 2.19
CA CYS A 108 12.15 -14.65 2.59
C CYS A 108 12.59 -14.19 3.99
N ARG A 109 12.92 -12.91 4.14
CA ARG A 109 13.23 -12.23 5.40
C ARG A 109 12.23 -11.14 5.76
N ILE A 110 11.60 -10.53 4.76
CA ILE A 110 10.52 -9.56 4.97
C ILE A 110 9.36 -9.92 4.06
N LEU A 111 8.19 -10.14 4.65
CA LEU A 111 6.95 -10.37 3.95
C LEU A 111 6.16 -9.06 3.89
N ARG A 112 6.11 -8.43 2.71
CA ARG A 112 5.33 -7.21 2.47
C ARG A 112 3.88 -7.59 2.17
N LEU A 113 2.94 -7.13 3.00
CA LEU A 113 1.50 -7.37 2.83
C LEU A 113 0.91 -6.24 1.98
N ASP A 114 0.71 -6.54 0.69
CA ASP A 114 0.21 -5.59 -0.30
C ASP A 114 -1.30 -5.37 -0.18
N ALA A 115 -1.75 -4.11 -0.24
CA ALA A 115 -3.16 -3.75 -0.16
C ALA A 115 -3.91 -4.37 1.04
N VAL A 116 -3.20 -4.62 2.14
CA VAL A 116 -3.73 -5.36 3.31
C VAL A 116 -4.95 -4.66 3.92
N ALA A 117 -5.06 -3.34 3.80
CA ALA A 117 -6.20 -2.58 4.27
C ALA A 117 -7.55 -3.06 3.70
N PHE A 118 -7.56 -3.56 2.47
CA PHE A 118 -8.76 -3.96 1.74
C PHE A 118 -9.13 -5.44 1.91
N LEU A 119 -8.38 -6.19 2.73
CA LEU A 119 -8.45 -7.65 2.76
C LEU A 119 -9.87 -8.19 2.97
N TRP A 120 -10.59 -7.66 3.97
CA TRP A 120 -11.92 -8.11 4.34
C TRP A 120 -13.02 -7.18 3.83
N LYS A 121 -14.10 -7.76 3.28
CA LYS A 121 -15.21 -7.03 2.69
C LYS A 121 -16.48 -7.30 3.47
N LYS A 122 -17.16 -6.22 3.90
CA LYS A 122 -18.46 -6.28 4.57
C LYS A 122 -19.35 -5.16 4.05
N ILE A 123 -20.39 -5.53 3.30
CA ILE A 123 -21.35 -4.60 2.72
C ILE A 123 -21.94 -3.70 3.83
N GLY A 124 -22.06 -2.40 3.55
CA GLY A 124 -22.47 -1.39 4.53
C GLY A 124 -21.35 -0.84 5.42
N THR A 125 -20.09 -1.19 5.14
CA THR A 125 -18.91 -0.63 5.82
C THR A 125 -17.93 -0.04 4.80
N SER A 126 -16.86 0.59 5.29
CA SER A 126 -15.74 1.07 4.46
C SER A 126 -15.04 -0.03 3.66
N CYS A 127 -15.13 -1.30 4.11
CA CYS A 127 -14.29 -2.40 3.62
C CYS A 127 -12.79 -2.08 3.66
N LEU A 128 -12.41 -1.25 4.64
CA LEU A 128 -11.05 -0.79 4.86
C LEU A 128 -10.72 -0.91 6.36
N HIS A 129 -9.59 -1.52 6.69
CA HIS A 129 -9.10 -1.71 8.07
C HIS A 129 -10.10 -2.42 8.99
N LEU A 130 -10.89 -3.35 8.45
CA LEU A 130 -11.86 -4.07 9.25
C LEU A 130 -11.16 -4.94 10.32
N PRO A 131 -11.78 -5.18 11.49
CA PRO A 131 -11.19 -6.00 12.55
C PRO A 131 -10.72 -7.37 12.05
N GLU A 132 -11.46 -7.99 11.13
CA GLU A 132 -11.12 -9.28 10.53
C GLU A 132 -9.80 -9.22 9.74
N THR A 133 -9.49 -8.09 9.08
CA THR A 133 -8.19 -7.86 8.44
C THR A 133 -7.06 -7.93 9.46
N HIS A 134 -7.21 -7.27 10.61
CA HIS A 134 -6.20 -7.30 11.68
C HIS A 134 -6.00 -8.72 12.24
N GLU A 135 -7.08 -9.49 12.40
CA GLU A 135 -6.98 -10.87 12.86
C GLU A 135 -6.24 -11.78 11.86
N VAL A 136 -6.37 -11.55 10.55
CA VAL A 136 -5.55 -12.25 9.55
C VAL A 136 -4.07 -11.88 9.69
N VAL A 137 -3.74 -10.59 9.90
CA VAL A 137 -2.34 -10.17 10.11
C VAL A 137 -1.75 -10.81 11.38
N LYS A 138 -2.51 -10.86 12.48
CA LYS A 138 -2.09 -11.58 13.71
C LYS A 138 -1.91 -13.06 13.48
N LEU A 139 -2.77 -13.69 12.70
CA LEU A 139 -2.64 -15.10 12.36
C LEU A 139 -1.34 -15.37 11.60
N ILE A 140 -1.04 -14.57 10.57
CA ILE A 140 0.22 -14.67 9.82
C ILE A 140 1.42 -14.41 10.75
N ARG A 141 1.32 -13.42 11.64
CA ARG A 141 2.35 -13.13 12.64
C ARG A 141 2.62 -14.32 13.55
N ASN A 142 1.58 -14.89 14.15
CA ASN A 142 1.68 -16.05 15.04
C ASN A 142 2.25 -17.28 14.33
N LEU A 143 1.87 -17.51 13.07
CA LEU A 143 2.45 -18.58 12.27
C LEU A 143 3.96 -18.39 12.11
N LEU A 144 4.39 -17.22 11.65
CA LEU A 144 5.80 -16.91 11.40
C LEU A 144 6.61 -16.99 12.69
N GLU A 145 6.09 -16.54 13.84
CA GLU A 145 6.76 -16.69 15.13
C GLU A 145 7.09 -18.14 15.49
N VAL A 146 6.29 -19.10 15.03
CA VAL A 146 6.51 -20.54 15.25
C VAL A 146 7.44 -21.15 14.21
N VAL A 147 7.22 -20.86 12.92
CA VAL A 147 7.88 -21.58 11.81
C VAL A 147 9.12 -20.88 11.27
N ALA A 148 9.20 -19.55 11.38
CA ALA A 148 10.24 -18.72 10.81
C ALA A 148 10.38 -17.39 11.58
N PRO A 149 10.83 -17.42 12.86
CA PRO A 149 10.80 -16.27 13.77
C PRO A 149 11.65 -15.07 13.33
N ASP A 150 12.56 -15.29 12.38
CA ASP A 150 13.39 -14.22 11.80
C ASP A 150 12.71 -13.48 10.63
N VAL A 151 11.49 -13.87 10.23
CA VAL A 151 10.76 -13.23 9.13
C VAL A 151 9.92 -12.08 9.66
N LEU A 152 10.20 -10.88 9.16
CA LEU A 152 9.46 -9.68 9.49
C LEU A 152 8.22 -9.53 8.60
N ILE A 153 7.18 -8.90 9.14
CA ILE A 153 5.98 -8.53 8.41
C ILE A 153 6.01 -7.02 8.22
N LEU A 154 5.84 -6.58 6.98
CA LEU A 154 5.74 -5.18 6.61
C LEU A 154 4.37 -4.93 6.01
N THR A 155 3.54 -4.09 6.61
CA THR A 155 2.24 -3.73 6.00
C THR A 155 2.37 -2.53 5.09
N GLU A 156 1.70 -2.59 3.93
CA GLU A 156 1.53 -1.44 3.06
C GLU A 156 0.13 -0.86 3.22
N THR A 157 0.06 0.36 3.77
CA THR A 157 -1.20 1.12 3.88
C THR A 157 -0.97 2.62 3.67
N ASN A 158 -1.26 3.11 2.47
CA ASN A 158 -1.15 4.52 2.09
C ASN A 158 -2.33 5.38 2.62
N VAL A 159 -2.39 5.53 3.94
CA VAL A 159 -3.48 6.17 4.70
C VAL A 159 -2.94 7.15 5.75
N PRO A 160 -3.80 7.96 6.41
CA PRO A 160 -3.37 8.80 7.53
C PRO A 160 -2.60 8.04 8.61
N HIS A 161 -1.71 8.74 9.33
CA HIS A 161 -0.73 8.12 10.22
C HIS A 161 -1.34 7.17 11.26
N GLU A 162 -2.42 7.57 11.93
CA GLU A 162 -3.08 6.78 12.97
C GLU A 162 -3.65 5.46 12.44
N GLU A 163 -4.19 5.46 11.21
CA GLU A 163 -4.69 4.24 10.56
C GLU A 163 -3.53 3.31 10.21
N ASN A 164 -2.43 3.86 9.70
CA ASN A 164 -1.25 3.08 9.31
C ASN A 164 -0.55 2.43 10.53
N VAL A 165 -0.36 3.16 11.64
CA VAL A 165 0.28 2.61 12.85
C VAL A 165 -0.59 1.63 13.63
N SER A 166 -1.90 1.58 13.34
CA SER A 166 -2.81 0.60 13.95
C SER A 166 -2.40 -0.84 13.66
N TYR A 167 -1.69 -1.10 12.55
CA TYR A 167 -1.14 -2.41 12.17
C TYR A 167 0.04 -2.87 13.01
N PHE A 168 0.51 -2.07 13.97
CA PHE A 168 1.35 -2.62 15.02
C PHE A 168 0.55 -3.43 16.05
N GLY A 169 -0.77 -3.24 16.13
CA GLY A 169 -1.60 -3.84 17.17
C GLY A 169 -1.07 -3.49 18.56
N LYS A 170 -0.86 -4.51 19.39
CA LYS A 170 -0.16 -4.41 20.69
C LYS A 170 1.32 -4.80 20.60
N GLY A 171 1.88 -4.78 19.40
CA GLY A 171 3.15 -5.41 19.04
C GLY A 171 3.01 -6.84 18.53
N ASP A 172 1.78 -7.28 18.24
CA ASP A 172 1.36 -8.64 17.88
C ASP A 172 0.87 -8.77 16.42
N GLU A 173 1.02 -7.72 15.62
CA GLU A 173 0.70 -7.70 14.19
C GLU A 173 1.97 -7.50 13.34
N ALA A 174 2.06 -6.40 12.58
CA ALA A 174 3.21 -6.11 11.74
C ALA A 174 4.46 -5.79 12.56
N HIS A 175 5.61 -6.21 12.03
CA HIS A 175 6.91 -5.81 12.57
C HIS A 175 7.31 -4.43 12.06
N ALA A 176 6.85 -4.04 10.86
CA ALA A 176 7.13 -2.75 10.30
C ALA A 176 5.94 -2.17 9.54
N VAL A 177 5.86 -0.84 9.49
CA VAL A 177 4.92 -0.08 8.65
C VAL A 177 5.68 0.98 7.87
N TYR A 178 5.24 1.27 6.65
CA TYR A 178 5.77 2.39 5.87
C TYR A 178 5.44 3.73 6.50
N GLN A 179 6.35 4.70 6.44
CA GLN A 179 6.05 6.10 6.78
C GLN A 179 5.50 6.85 5.55
N PHE A 180 4.30 6.51 5.09
CA PHE A 180 3.69 7.13 3.92
C PHE A 180 3.47 8.65 4.04
N THR A 181 3.43 9.20 5.26
CA THR A 181 3.41 10.65 5.48
C THR A 181 4.71 11.34 5.10
N LEU A 182 5.85 10.65 5.18
CA LEU A 182 7.17 11.25 5.01
C LEU A 182 7.43 11.78 3.58
N PRO A 183 7.25 10.98 2.49
CA PRO A 183 7.49 11.45 1.13
C PRO A 183 6.72 12.73 0.73
N PRO A 184 5.38 12.79 0.84
CA PRO A 184 4.64 13.97 0.38
C PRO A 184 4.91 15.18 1.26
N LEU A 185 5.18 14.99 2.55
CA LEU A 185 5.44 16.09 3.48
C LEU A 185 6.84 16.69 3.28
N LEU A 186 7.84 15.86 2.96
CA LEU A 186 9.16 16.32 2.51
C LEU A 186 9.06 17.07 1.20
N LEU A 187 8.35 16.52 0.21
CA LEU A 187 8.13 17.16 -1.07
C LEU A 187 7.51 18.55 -0.89
N HIS A 188 6.43 18.63 -0.12
CA HIS A 188 5.76 19.88 0.22
C HIS A 188 6.73 20.89 0.87
N GLY A 189 7.43 20.48 1.94
CA GLY A 189 8.32 21.37 2.69
C GLY A 189 9.47 21.92 1.86
N LEU A 190 10.08 21.09 1.01
CA LEU A 190 11.19 21.47 0.15
C LEU A 190 10.77 22.40 -1.00
N LEU A 191 9.57 22.22 -1.55
CA LEU A 191 9.01 23.11 -2.57
C LEU A 191 8.57 24.45 -1.98
N ARG A 192 8.03 24.47 -0.76
CA ARG A 192 7.57 25.68 -0.07
C ARG A 192 8.66 26.40 0.73
N GLY A 193 9.84 25.80 0.88
CA GLY A 193 10.94 26.37 1.67
C GLY A 193 10.63 26.44 3.17
N THR A 194 9.89 25.47 3.71
CA THR A 194 9.50 25.43 5.13
C THR A 194 9.54 24.02 5.69
N ALA A 195 10.02 23.89 6.94
CA ALA A 195 9.99 22.63 7.68
C ALA A 195 8.81 22.55 8.67
N LYS A 196 7.93 23.56 8.73
CA LYS A 196 6.92 23.71 9.80
C LYS A 196 6.07 22.45 10.01
N HIS A 197 5.44 21.96 8.94
CA HIS A 197 4.54 20.80 9.03
C HIS A 197 5.32 19.50 9.27
N LEU A 198 6.47 19.32 8.62
CA LEU A 198 7.36 18.17 8.83
C LEU A 198 7.82 18.08 10.28
N SER A 199 8.34 19.16 10.84
CA SER A 199 8.81 19.20 12.23
C SER A 199 7.66 19.00 13.23
N SER A 200 6.49 19.57 12.97
CA SER A 200 5.31 19.37 13.82
C SER A 200 4.86 17.90 13.83
N TRP A 201 4.78 17.28 12.65
CA TRP A 201 4.43 15.87 12.51
C TRP A 201 5.48 14.96 13.16
N ALA A 202 6.77 15.18 12.87
CA ALA A 202 7.86 14.37 13.40
C ALA A 202 7.95 14.45 14.94
N ALA A 203 7.64 15.60 15.53
CA ALA A 203 7.60 15.77 16.99
C ALA A 203 6.44 15.02 17.67
N GLN A 204 5.40 14.65 16.91
CA GLN A 204 4.23 13.91 17.41
C GLN A 204 4.36 12.40 17.20
N LEU A 205 5.38 11.94 16.46
CA LEU A 205 5.61 10.51 16.24
C LEU A 205 5.89 9.79 17.56
N SER A 206 4.99 8.87 17.91
CA SER A 206 5.18 7.98 19.04
C SER A 206 6.23 6.92 18.72
N SER A 207 6.94 6.44 19.74
CA SER A 207 7.82 5.29 19.57
C SER A 207 6.97 4.06 19.23
N PRO A 208 7.33 3.28 18.19
CA PRO A 208 6.62 2.04 17.92
C PRO A 208 6.79 1.06 19.09
N PRO A 209 5.89 0.06 19.24
CA PRO A 209 6.06 -1.01 20.22
C PRO A 209 7.43 -1.70 20.13
N ARG A 210 7.83 -2.40 21.18
CA ARG A 210 9.12 -3.11 21.19
C ARG A 210 9.14 -4.15 20.06
N GLY A 211 10.19 -4.12 19.24
CA GLY A 211 10.34 -5.01 18.08
C GLY A 211 9.61 -4.53 16.83
N CYS A 212 8.94 -3.37 16.90
CA CYS A 212 8.28 -2.74 15.76
C CYS A 212 9.09 -1.55 15.24
N HIS A 213 9.04 -1.32 13.93
CA HIS A 213 9.87 -0.35 13.23
C HIS A 213 9.09 0.44 12.19
N PHE A 214 9.46 1.71 12.01
CA PHE A 214 9.04 2.46 10.83
C PHE A 214 9.97 2.16 9.66
N LEU A 215 9.43 2.07 8.46
CA LEU A 215 10.20 2.05 7.20
C LEU A 215 10.17 3.44 6.57
N ASN A 216 11.33 4.13 6.62
CA ASN A 216 11.49 5.50 6.14
C ASN A 216 11.92 5.49 4.68
N PHE A 217 11.15 6.13 3.81
CA PHE A 217 11.40 6.17 2.37
C PHE A 217 10.96 7.53 1.81
N THR A 218 11.41 7.84 0.60
CA THR A 218 10.99 9.03 -0.15
C THR A 218 10.32 8.70 -1.47
N ALA A 219 10.53 7.50 -2.01
CA ALA A 219 10.02 7.08 -3.30
C ALA A 219 9.77 5.57 -3.32
N SER A 220 8.87 5.14 -4.18
CA SER A 220 8.48 3.74 -4.37
C SER A 220 8.22 3.48 -5.86
N HIS A 221 7.79 2.26 -6.18
CA HIS A 221 7.27 1.94 -7.50
C HIS A 221 5.94 2.63 -7.80
N ASP A 222 5.14 2.89 -6.77
CA ASP A 222 3.92 3.71 -6.83
C ASP A 222 4.23 5.21 -6.86
N GLY A 223 3.20 6.01 -7.15
CA GLY A 223 3.30 7.46 -7.04
C GLY A 223 3.32 7.93 -5.58
N ILE A 224 3.47 9.25 -5.41
CA ILE A 224 3.52 9.86 -4.08
C ILE A 224 2.08 10.02 -3.58
N GLY A 225 1.66 9.15 -2.67
CA GLY A 225 0.35 9.24 -2.02
C GLY A 225 0.17 10.53 -1.23
N VAL A 226 -0.99 11.17 -1.34
CA VAL A 226 -1.30 12.42 -0.60
C VAL A 226 -2.37 12.26 0.46
N ARG A 227 -3.05 11.10 0.52
CA ARG A 227 -3.92 10.74 1.66
C ARG A 227 -3.25 10.90 3.03
N PRO A 228 -1.98 10.52 3.22
CA PRO A 228 -1.29 10.70 4.49
C PRO A 228 -1.12 12.16 4.96
N LEU A 229 -1.41 13.15 4.09
CA LEU A 229 -1.36 14.58 4.44
C LEU A 229 -2.66 15.09 5.07
N GLU A 230 -3.73 14.29 5.05
CA GLU A 230 -5.01 14.66 5.65
C GLU A 230 -4.87 14.92 7.14
N GLY A 231 -5.39 16.07 7.60
CA GLY A 231 -5.24 16.50 8.99
C GLY A 231 -3.89 17.15 9.32
N ILE A 232 -2.90 17.08 8.42
CA ILE A 232 -1.57 17.71 8.58
C ILE A 232 -1.46 19.00 7.76
N LEU A 233 -1.91 18.96 6.50
CA LEU A 233 -1.91 20.09 5.59
C LEU A 233 -3.35 20.59 5.32
N PRO A 234 -3.53 21.90 5.11
CA PRO A 234 -4.78 22.41 4.54
C PRO A 234 -5.06 21.80 3.17
N LYS A 235 -6.34 21.53 2.86
CA LYS A 235 -6.75 20.92 1.58
C LYS A 235 -6.18 21.67 0.36
N GLN A 236 -6.17 23.01 0.41
CA GLN A 236 -5.64 23.83 -0.68
C GLN A 236 -4.15 23.56 -0.93
N GLU A 237 -3.33 23.38 0.11
CA GLU A 237 -1.90 23.10 -0.05
C GLU A 237 -1.65 21.75 -0.72
N ILE A 238 -2.55 20.78 -0.51
CA ILE A 238 -2.51 19.47 -1.20
C ILE A 238 -2.82 19.64 -2.69
N TRP A 239 -3.82 20.45 -3.03
CA TRP A 239 -4.14 20.77 -4.43
C TRP A 239 -3.02 21.55 -5.11
N ASP A 240 -2.46 22.56 -4.45
CA ASP A 240 -1.35 23.33 -5.00
C ASP A 240 -0.11 22.46 -5.23
N LEU A 241 0.10 21.43 -4.39
CA LEU A 241 1.16 20.43 -4.58
C LEU A 241 0.90 19.56 -5.81
N ALA A 242 -0.35 19.13 -6.00
CA ALA A 242 -0.75 18.35 -7.17
C ALA A 242 -0.55 19.14 -8.48
N GLU A 243 -1.01 20.39 -8.52
CA GLU A 243 -0.81 21.26 -9.69
C GLU A 243 0.68 21.51 -9.99
N GLU A 244 1.52 21.64 -8.96
CA GLU A 244 2.97 21.83 -9.14
C GLU A 244 3.62 20.63 -9.82
N VAL A 245 3.20 19.41 -9.44
CA VAL A 245 3.68 18.19 -10.09
C VAL A 245 3.21 18.11 -11.55
N GLU A 246 1.96 18.48 -11.85
CA GLU A 246 1.46 18.53 -13.23
C GLU A 246 2.20 19.57 -14.08
N LYS A 247 2.50 20.76 -13.52
CA LYS A 247 3.30 21.80 -14.19
C LYS A 247 4.71 21.31 -14.56
N LYS A 248 5.23 20.32 -13.83
CA LYS A 248 6.52 19.66 -14.10
C LYS A 248 6.39 18.41 -14.98
N GLY A 249 5.22 18.16 -15.56
CA GLY A 249 4.98 17.04 -16.47
C GLY A 249 4.64 15.71 -15.80
N GLY A 250 4.40 15.71 -14.49
CA GLY A 250 3.82 14.56 -13.79
C GLY A 250 2.31 14.43 -14.03
N PHE A 251 1.72 13.34 -13.54
CA PHE A 251 0.28 13.09 -13.61
C PHE A 251 -0.30 12.94 -12.21
N VAL A 252 -1.57 13.30 -12.02
CA VAL A 252 -2.25 13.14 -10.72
C VAL A 252 -3.40 12.16 -10.87
N SER A 253 -3.37 11.08 -10.08
CA SER A 253 -4.51 10.18 -9.97
C SER A 253 -5.48 10.71 -8.92
N MET A 254 -6.77 10.65 -9.25
CA MET A 254 -7.86 11.13 -8.41
C MET A 254 -8.58 9.96 -7.74
N ARG A 255 -9.10 10.20 -6.54
CA ARG A 255 -10.06 9.30 -5.87
C ARG A 255 -11.42 9.97 -5.76
N LYS A 256 -12.45 9.14 -5.63
CA LYS A 256 -13.83 9.59 -5.39
C LYS A 256 -14.16 9.57 -3.90
N LEU A 257 -14.75 10.67 -3.41
CA LEU A 257 -15.25 10.80 -2.04
C LEU A 257 -16.72 10.34 -1.95
N GLU A 258 -17.22 10.17 -0.74
CA GLU A 258 -18.61 9.74 -0.47
C GLU A 258 -19.66 10.69 -1.07
N ASP A 259 -19.37 11.99 -1.08
CA ASP A 259 -20.23 13.02 -1.69
C ASP A 259 -20.14 13.07 -3.23
N GLY A 260 -19.33 12.18 -3.82
CA GLY A 260 -19.10 12.08 -5.25
C GLY A 260 -18.07 13.05 -5.81
N SER A 261 -17.52 13.96 -4.99
CA SER A 261 -16.42 14.84 -5.40
C SER A 261 -15.10 14.07 -5.54
N GLU A 262 -14.12 14.70 -6.19
CA GLU A 262 -12.79 14.12 -6.38
C GLU A 262 -11.72 14.85 -5.55
N SER A 263 -10.70 14.11 -5.15
CA SER A 263 -9.52 14.63 -4.44
C SER A 263 -8.26 14.00 -5.04
N PRO A 264 -7.12 14.70 -5.07
CA PRO A 264 -5.84 14.09 -5.39
C PRO A 264 -5.61 12.87 -4.47
N TYR A 265 -5.14 11.79 -5.07
CA TYR A 265 -4.81 10.54 -4.38
C TYR A 265 -3.32 10.26 -4.44
N GLU A 266 -2.74 10.41 -5.63
CA GLU A 266 -1.37 9.99 -5.93
C GLU A 266 -0.73 10.89 -6.99
N LEU A 267 0.48 11.37 -6.69
CA LEU A 267 1.29 12.20 -7.60
C LEU A 267 2.26 11.29 -8.35
N ASN A 268 2.02 11.07 -9.63
CA ASN A 268 2.80 10.20 -10.49
C ASN A 268 3.93 11.00 -11.14
N SER A 269 5.08 11.01 -10.47
CA SER A 269 6.32 11.61 -10.95
C SER A 269 7.50 10.94 -10.24
N THR A 270 8.68 10.97 -10.85
CA THR A 270 9.88 10.57 -10.12
C THR A 270 10.16 11.61 -9.04
N PHE A 271 10.64 11.17 -7.87
CA PHE A 271 10.84 12.07 -6.74
C PHE A 271 11.86 13.18 -7.05
N TYR A 272 12.86 12.85 -7.89
CA TYR A 272 13.82 13.82 -8.43
C TYR A 272 13.13 14.89 -9.29
N SER A 273 12.32 14.47 -10.25
CA SER A 273 11.57 15.39 -11.12
C SER A 273 10.60 16.28 -10.33
N ALA A 274 9.93 15.72 -9.32
CA ALA A 274 9.01 16.48 -8.46
C ALA A 274 9.72 17.61 -7.69
N LEU A 275 10.97 17.38 -7.26
CA LEU A 275 11.80 18.37 -6.54
C LEU A 275 12.60 19.31 -7.45
N SER A 276 12.67 19.03 -8.75
CA SER A 276 13.42 19.82 -9.73
C SER A 276 12.97 21.28 -9.78
N ASP A 277 13.86 22.17 -10.24
CA ASP A 277 13.55 23.56 -10.53
C ASP A 277 14.06 23.90 -11.94
N PRO A 278 13.16 24.19 -12.91
CA PRO A 278 13.58 24.46 -14.29
C PRO A 278 14.47 25.70 -14.44
N LYS A 279 14.51 26.59 -13.44
CA LYS A 279 15.31 27.81 -13.45
C LYS A 279 16.62 27.67 -12.66
N ASP A 280 16.71 26.67 -11.78
CA ASP A 280 17.84 26.46 -10.89
C ASP A 280 18.05 24.96 -10.61
N GLU A 281 18.80 24.30 -11.50
CA GLU A 281 19.10 22.88 -11.39
C GLU A 281 19.81 22.52 -10.07
N ALA A 282 20.73 23.37 -9.62
CA ALA A 282 21.47 23.17 -8.37
C ALA A 282 20.54 23.18 -7.14
N LEU A 283 19.49 24.01 -7.16
CA LEU A 283 18.47 23.98 -6.12
C LEU A 283 17.66 22.67 -6.15
N GLY A 284 17.32 22.16 -7.33
CA GLY A 284 16.65 20.87 -7.49
C GLY A 284 17.47 19.70 -6.92
N GLU A 285 18.76 19.65 -7.25
CA GLU A 285 19.71 18.68 -6.70
C GLU A 285 19.83 18.79 -5.18
N ALA A 286 19.99 20.00 -4.66
CA ALA A 286 20.10 20.24 -3.22
C ALA A 286 18.84 19.81 -2.47
N ARG A 287 17.65 20.09 -3.03
CA ARG A 287 16.36 19.62 -2.50
C ARG A 287 16.31 18.08 -2.47
N PHE A 288 16.69 17.43 -3.56
CA PHE A 288 16.71 15.98 -3.66
C PHE A 288 17.64 15.36 -2.61
N LEU A 289 18.90 15.79 -2.54
CA LEU A 289 19.88 15.30 -1.57
C LEU A 289 19.43 15.54 -0.12
N CYS A 290 18.82 16.69 0.16
CA CYS A 290 18.23 16.98 1.46
C CYS A 290 17.13 15.98 1.82
N SER A 291 16.22 15.69 0.90
CA SER A 291 15.13 14.71 1.13
C SER A 291 15.65 13.32 1.49
N GLN A 292 16.68 12.84 0.77
CA GLN A 292 17.28 11.53 1.02
C GLN A 292 17.98 11.52 2.38
N SER A 293 18.71 12.59 2.70
CA SER A 293 19.42 12.73 3.98
C SER A 293 18.47 12.69 5.18
N VAL A 294 17.30 13.32 5.07
CA VAL A 294 16.29 13.28 6.13
C VAL A 294 15.76 11.86 6.34
N ALA A 295 15.36 11.17 5.26
CA ALA A 295 14.84 9.80 5.36
C ALA A 295 15.86 8.82 5.97
N LEU A 296 17.14 8.98 5.62
CA LEU A 296 18.25 8.18 6.18
C LEU A 296 18.54 8.48 7.66
N ALA A 297 18.29 9.72 8.11
CA ALA A 297 18.57 10.15 9.48
C ALA A 297 17.42 9.89 10.47
N MET A 298 16.20 9.64 9.96
CA MET A 298 15.04 9.36 10.80
C MET A 298 15.14 8.00 11.49
N ARG A 299 14.64 7.90 12.72
CA ARG A 299 14.53 6.63 13.44
C ARG A 299 13.67 5.65 12.66
N GLY A 300 14.20 4.47 12.41
CA GLY A 300 13.52 3.42 11.63
C GLY A 300 14.51 2.69 10.73
N ILE A 301 13.96 1.93 9.79
CA ILE A 301 14.70 1.24 8.74
C ILE A 301 14.66 2.17 7.50
N PRO A 302 15.80 2.66 6.99
CA PRO A 302 15.81 3.41 5.75
C PRO A 302 15.59 2.48 4.55
N ALA A 303 14.73 2.88 3.62
CA ALA A 303 14.51 2.23 2.34
C ALA A 303 14.78 3.22 1.21
N VAL A 304 15.79 2.91 0.39
CA VAL A 304 16.19 3.73 -0.76
C VAL A 304 15.65 3.07 -2.02
N TYR A 305 14.83 3.81 -2.78
CA TYR A 305 14.35 3.35 -4.06
C TYR A 305 15.46 3.40 -5.10
N PHE A 306 15.59 2.36 -5.92
CA PHE A 306 16.71 2.23 -6.85
C PHE A 306 16.82 3.44 -7.80
N HIS A 307 15.70 3.96 -8.30
CA HIS A 307 15.69 5.15 -9.16
C HIS A 307 16.23 6.40 -8.46
N SER A 308 16.10 6.49 -7.13
CA SER A 308 16.68 7.57 -6.32
C SER A 308 18.20 7.50 -6.21
N LEU A 309 18.82 6.32 -6.38
CA LEU A 309 20.29 6.20 -6.44
C LEU A 309 20.87 6.80 -7.73
N CYS A 310 20.11 6.71 -8.83
CA CYS A 310 20.55 7.15 -10.15
C CYS A 310 19.91 8.49 -10.58
N ALA A 311 19.14 9.13 -9.70
CA ALA A 311 18.35 10.33 -10.03
C ALA A 311 17.51 10.18 -11.31
N THR A 312 16.92 9.00 -11.49
CA THR A 312 16.09 8.65 -12.66
C THR A 312 14.60 8.72 -12.37
#